data_AF-A0A2V9UQG8-F1
#
_entry.id   AF-A0A2V9UQG8-F1
#
_cell.length_a   1.000
_cell.length_b   1.000
_cell.length_c   1.000
_cell.angle_alpha   90.00
_cell.angle_beta   90.00
_cell.angle_gamma   90.00
#
_symmetry.space_group_name_H-M   'P 1'
#
loop_
_entity.id
_entity.type
_entity.pdbx_description
1 polymer ?
#
loop_
_entity_poly.entity_id
_entity_poly.type
_entity_poly.pdbx_seq_one_letter_code
_entity_poly.pdbx_strand_id
1 'polypeptide(L)'
;MRFIYKVSCECGGELILLATGEAEFDPAECSSCKKAAFLLDPLSASVTAERLLYRSKAELENGDFSLSIVIATIAVESYLTRLFLKFKGISTYATTFQLPSDSMEEAWEKEYPRSGGFLKPSDFVSKQFTGRTFDQFVMSNNVVAAHAFLGLPNPNKALPSQYFQDELFNRRNRLAHWGYVNSTKQEAERRNANRVR
;
A
#
# COMPACT_ATOMS: atom_id res chain seq x y z
N MET A 1 7.31 -8.90 -10.59
CA MET A 1 7.95 -7.65 -10.14
C MET A 1 9.09 -8.01 -9.21
N ARG A 2 10.27 -7.38 -9.33
CA ARG A 2 11.43 -7.63 -8.46
C ARG A 2 11.52 -6.54 -7.38
N PHE A 3 11.67 -6.97 -6.13
CA PHE A 3 11.83 -6.11 -4.96
C PHE A 3 13.27 -6.22 -4.46
N ILE A 4 13.85 -5.07 -4.11
CA ILE A 4 15.23 -4.96 -3.65
C ILE A 4 15.19 -4.16 -2.35
N TYR A 5 15.73 -4.73 -1.27
CA TYR A 5 15.86 -4.06 0.00
C TYR A 5 17.34 -4.03 0.41
N LYS A 6 17.85 -2.82 0.64
CA LYS A 6 19.25 -2.60 1.02
C LYS A 6 19.33 -2.30 2.51
N VAL A 7 20.19 -3.01 3.21
CA VAL A 7 20.43 -2.82 4.65
C VAL A 7 21.90 -2.57 4.87
N SER A 8 22.22 -1.53 5.65
CA SER A 8 23.58 -1.29 6.10
C SER A 8 23.99 -2.36 7.12
N CYS A 9 25.12 -3.01 6.87
CA CYS A 9 25.71 -3.93 7.82
C CYS A 9 26.51 -3.14 8.88
N GLU A 10 26.58 -3.65 10.11
CA GLU A 10 27.37 -3.07 11.21
C GLU A 10 28.85 -2.88 10.86
N CYS A 11 29.39 -3.70 9.95
CA CYS A 11 30.78 -3.57 9.48
C CYS A 11 30.99 -2.47 8.42
N GLY A 12 29.96 -1.70 8.06
CA GLY A 12 30.00 -0.69 7.01
C GLY A 12 29.77 -1.21 5.60
N GLY A 13 29.65 -2.54 5.41
CA GLY A 13 29.23 -3.14 4.13
C GLY A 13 27.71 -3.04 3.89
N GLU A 14 27.25 -3.49 2.72
CA GLU A 14 25.83 -3.58 2.38
C GLU A 14 25.34 -5.04 2.35
N LEU A 15 24.07 -5.23 2.69
CA LEU A 15 23.29 -6.44 2.52
C LEU A 15 22.17 -6.15 1.51
N ILE A 16 22.06 -6.97 0.46
CA ILE A 16 21.04 -6.81 -0.58
C ILE A 16 20.09 -7.99 -0.53
N LEU A 17 18.89 -7.76 0.00
CA LEU A 17 17.80 -8.73 0.03
C LEU A 17 16.97 -8.61 -1.25
N LEU A 18 16.62 -9.75 -1.85
CA LEU A 18 15.92 -9.84 -3.12
C LEU A 18 14.69 -10.72 -3.00
N ALA A 19 13.59 -10.30 -3.62
CA ALA A 19 12.39 -11.12 -3.79
C ALA A 19 11.73 -10.84 -5.14
N THR A 20 10.96 -11.79 -5.65
CA THR A 20 10.15 -11.61 -6.85
C THR A 20 8.70 -11.97 -6.57
N GLY A 21 7.76 -11.06 -6.88
CA GLY A 21 6.34 -11.28 -6.65
C GLY A 21 6.03 -11.47 -5.16
N GLU A 22 5.36 -12.57 -4.83
CA GLU A 22 4.98 -12.94 -3.45
C GLU A 22 5.99 -13.88 -2.78
N ALA A 23 7.09 -14.27 -3.45
CA ALA A 23 8.11 -15.12 -2.84
C ALA A 23 8.77 -14.45 -1.63
N GLU A 24 9.17 -15.24 -0.63
CA GLU A 24 9.95 -14.75 0.51
C GLU A 24 11.27 -14.10 0.04
N PHE A 25 11.84 -13.23 0.88
CA PHE A 25 13.16 -12.66 0.59
C PHE A 25 14.25 -13.71 0.79
N ASP A 26 15.10 -13.86 -0.23
CA ASP A 26 16.29 -14.70 -0.11
C ASP A 26 17.20 -14.15 1.01
N PRO A 27 17.82 -15.03 1.82
CA PRO A 27 18.83 -14.61 2.79
C PRO A 27 19.95 -13.83 2.11
N ALA A 28 20.37 -12.73 2.71
CA ALA A 28 21.47 -11.91 2.20
C ALA A 28 22.70 -12.05 3.09
N GLU A 29 23.88 -12.10 2.50
CA GLU A 29 25.15 -12.07 3.23
C GLU A 29 25.92 -10.79 2.93
N CYS A 30 26.53 -10.21 3.97
CA CYS A 30 27.35 -9.03 3.78
C CYS A 30 28.63 -9.43 3.06
N SER A 31 28.97 -8.73 1.97
CA SER A 31 30.17 -9.02 1.19
C SER A 31 31.46 -8.89 2.00
N SER A 32 31.50 -7.96 2.98
CA SER A 32 32.68 -7.65 3.79
C SER A 32 32.87 -8.59 4.98
N CYS A 33 31.83 -8.87 5.77
CA CYS A 33 31.95 -9.63 7.03
C CYS A 33 31.22 -10.98 7.04
N LYS A 34 30.54 -11.35 5.95
CA LYS A 34 29.78 -12.60 5.79
C LYS A 34 28.64 -12.82 6.80
N LYS A 35 28.29 -11.80 7.59
CA LYS A 35 27.10 -11.83 8.45
C LYS A 35 25.86 -11.95 7.55
N ALA A 36 25.00 -12.92 7.87
CA ALA A 36 23.73 -13.10 7.18
C ALA A 36 22.64 -12.21 7.79
N ALA A 37 21.70 -11.78 6.95
CA ALA A 37 20.47 -11.11 7.34
C ALA A 37 19.28 -11.77 6.64
N PHE A 38 18.17 -11.80 7.36
CA PHE A 38 16.89 -12.30 6.88
C PHE A 38 15.88 -11.17 7.03
N LEU A 39 15.06 -10.97 6.01
CA LEU A 39 13.93 -10.06 6.10
C LEU A 39 12.69 -10.91 6.34
N LEU A 40 12.07 -10.71 7.51
CA LEU A 40 10.77 -11.30 7.78
C LEU A 40 9.72 -10.45 7.07
N ASP A 41 8.85 -11.11 6.30
CA ASP A 41 7.73 -10.43 5.69
C ASP A 41 6.81 -9.83 6.77
N PRO A 42 6.25 -8.63 6.52
CA PRO A 42 5.40 -7.95 7.47
C PRO A 42 4.13 -8.76 7.75
N LEU A 43 3.72 -8.81 9.02
CA LEU A 43 2.45 -9.40 9.44
C LEU A 43 1.28 -8.47 9.08
N SER A 44 0.99 -8.34 7.80
CA SER A 44 0.01 -7.37 7.32
C SER A 44 -1.13 -8.00 6.53
N ALA A 45 -2.06 -7.15 6.09
CA ALA A 45 -3.12 -7.57 5.20
C ALA A 45 -2.59 -7.93 3.81
N SER A 46 -1.44 -7.39 3.39
CA SER A 46 -0.85 -7.61 2.07
C SER A 46 0.65 -7.30 2.05
N VAL A 47 1.46 -8.35 2.07
CA VAL A 47 2.92 -8.25 1.89
C VAL A 47 3.26 -7.55 0.57
N THR A 48 2.54 -7.89 -0.51
CA THR A 48 2.72 -7.29 -1.83
C THR A 48 2.45 -5.80 -1.83
N ALA A 49 1.39 -5.34 -1.15
CA ALA A 49 1.09 -3.90 -1.05
C ALA A 49 2.21 -3.13 -0.34
N GLU A 50 2.79 -3.70 0.72
CA GLU A 50 3.91 -3.06 1.41
C GLU A 50 5.17 -3.03 0.56
N ARG A 51 5.48 -4.12 -0.13
CA ARG A 51 6.61 -4.17 -1.07
C ARG A 51 6.46 -3.14 -2.18
N LEU A 52 5.24 -2.92 -2.68
CA LEU A 52 4.93 -1.83 -3.62
C LEU A 52 5.17 -0.46 -2.98
N LEU A 53 4.76 -0.23 -1.73
CA LEU A 53 5.01 1.03 -1.03
C LEU A 53 6.52 1.30 -0.83
N TYR A 54 7.31 0.29 -0.48
CA TYR A 54 8.77 0.45 -0.43
C TYR A 54 9.37 0.73 -1.80
N ARG A 55 8.85 0.08 -2.85
CA ARG A 55 9.28 0.36 -4.22
C ARG A 55 8.94 1.79 -4.62
N SER A 56 7.76 2.31 -4.32
CA SER A 56 7.39 3.70 -4.63
C SER A 56 8.32 4.70 -3.96
N LYS A 57 8.74 4.41 -2.72
CA LYS A 57 9.71 5.22 -2.00
C LYS A 57 11.10 5.19 -2.64
N ALA A 58 11.56 4.01 -3.09
CA ALA A 58 12.83 3.90 -3.80
C ALA A 58 12.83 4.73 -5.09
N GLU A 59 11.73 4.72 -5.85
CA GLU A 59 11.61 5.55 -7.06
C GLU A 59 11.63 7.05 -6.73
N LEU A 60 10.99 7.46 -5.63
CA LEU A 60 11.05 8.83 -5.14
C LEU A 60 12.50 9.26 -4.83
N GLU A 61 13.24 8.41 -4.13
CA GLU A 61 14.65 8.67 -3.77
C GLU A 61 15.57 8.73 -4.99
N ASN A 62 15.27 7.93 -6.02
CA ASN A 62 16.01 7.92 -7.29
C ASN A 62 15.60 9.05 -8.27
N GLY A 63 14.57 9.84 -7.93
CA GLY A 63 14.11 10.97 -8.75
C GLY A 63 13.04 10.62 -9.80
N ASP A 64 12.56 9.38 -9.87
CA ASP A 64 11.42 9.02 -10.72
C ASP A 64 10.10 9.26 -10.00
N PHE A 65 9.71 10.54 -9.99
CA PHE A 65 8.54 11.02 -9.27
C PHE A 65 7.22 10.49 -9.86
N SER A 66 7.14 10.32 -11.18
CA SER A 66 5.94 9.80 -11.82
C SER A 66 5.73 8.32 -11.51
N LEU A 67 6.78 7.50 -11.63
CA LEU A 67 6.69 6.08 -11.29
C LEU A 67 6.39 5.87 -9.81
N SER A 68 7.00 6.69 -8.94
CA SER A 68 6.69 6.70 -7.51
C SER A 68 5.18 6.86 -7.23
N ILE A 69 4.54 7.85 -7.86
CA ILE A 69 3.10 8.11 -7.67
C ILE A 69 2.25 6.93 -8.16
N VAL A 70 2.59 6.35 -9.31
CA VAL A 70 1.87 5.21 -9.87
C VAL A 70 1.95 4.01 -8.92
N ILE A 71 3.16 3.64 -8.48
CA ILE A 71 3.37 2.49 -7.61
C ILE A 71 2.71 2.70 -6.24
N ALA A 72 2.80 3.90 -5.66
CA ALA A 72 2.15 4.21 -4.38
C ALA A 72 0.62 4.04 -4.47
N THR A 73 0.02 4.41 -5.61
CA THR A 73 -1.42 4.21 -5.85
C THR A 73 -1.77 2.72 -5.93
N ILE A 74 -0.98 1.94 -6.67
CA ILE A 74 -1.19 0.49 -6.80
C ILE A 74 -1.03 -0.20 -5.44
N ALA A 75 -0.11 0.27 -4.59
CA ALA A 75 0.06 -0.23 -3.23
C ALA A 75 -1.24 -0.06 -2.42
N VAL A 76 -1.86 1.13 -2.44
CA VAL A 76 -3.14 1.39 -1.75
C VAL A 76 -4.27 0.52 -2.29
N GLU A 77 -4.41 0.42 -3.61
CA GLU A 77 -5.41 -0.44 -4.26
C GLU A 77 -5.23 -1.91 -3.85
N SER A 78 -4.00 -2.40 -3.93
CA SER A 78 -3.63 -3.78 -3.55
C SER A 78 -3.93 -4.06 -2.08
N TYR A 79 -3.67 -3.08 -1.20
CA TYR A 79 -3.95 -3.21 0.23
C TYR A 79 -5.45 -3.34 0.50
N LEU A 80 -6.28 -2.47 -0.09
CA LEU A 80 -7.73 -2.51 0.09
C LEU A 80 -8.35 -3.83 -0.42
N THR A 81 -7.95 -4.29 -1.60
CA THR A 81 -8.46 -5.55 -2.16
C THR A 81 -8.04 -6.75 -1.31
N ARG A 82 -6.77 -6.86 -0.93
CA ARG A 82 -6.29 -7.97 -0.10
C ARG A 82 -6.88 -7.94 1.31
N LEU A 83 -7.12 -6.75 1.88
CA LEU A 83 -7.82 -6.63 3.16
C LEU A 83 -9.23 -7.23 3.08
N PHE A 84 -9.98 -6.89 2.02
CA PHE A 84 -11.30 -7.50 1.78
C PHE A 84 -11.24 -9.03 1.65
N LEU A 85 -10.35 -9.55 0.81
CA LEU A 85 -10.21 -11.00 0.61
C LEU A 85 -9.81 -11.73 1.90
N LYS A 86 -8.86 -11.17 2.66
CA LYS A 86 -8.43 -11.72 3.94
C LYS A 86 -9.58 -11.79 4.94
N PHE A 87 -10.44 -10.79 4.98
CA PHE A 87 -11.62 -10.78 5.86
C PHE A 87 -12.69 -11.79 5.46
N LYS A 88 -12.95 -11.94 4.16
CA LYS A 88 -13.81 -13.01 3.65
C LYS A 88 -13.25 -14.38 4.06
N GLY A 89 -11.94 -14.57 3.91
CA GLY A 89 -11.27 -15.79 4.32
C GLY A 89 -11.39 -16.10 5.82
N ILE A 90 -11.14 -15.10 6.68
CA ILE A 90 -11.32 -15.24 8.14
C ILE A 90 -12.77 -15.59 8.47
N SER A 91 -13.74 -14.93 7.83
CA SER A 91 -15.17 -15.15 8.08
C SER A 91 -15.62 -16.55 7.65
N THR A 92 -15.13 -17.03 6.50
CA THR A 92 -15.40 -18.41 6.05
C THR A 92 -14.73 -19.42 6.97
N TYR A 93 -13.48 -19.21 7.35
CA TYR A 93 -12.79 -20.12 8.27
C TYR A 93 -13.51 -20.18 9.63
N ALA A 94 -13.97 -19.06 10.17
CA ALA A 94 -14.68 -18.99 11.44
C ALA A 94 -16.00 -19.79 11.44
N THR A 95 -16.60 -20.02 10.27
CA THR A 95 -17.90 -20.70 10.13
C THR A 95 -17.78 -22.14 9.64
N THR A 96 -16.76 -22.43 8.83
CA THR A 96 -16.59 -23.72 8.13
C THR A 96 -15.36 -24.50 8.58
N PHE A 97 -14.43 -23.86 9.30
CA PHE A 97 -13.08 -24.36 9.60
C PHE A 97 -12.25 -24.75 8.36
N GLN A 98 -12.63 -24.25 7.19
CA GLN A 98 -11.92 -24.47 5.94
C GLN A 98 -11.26 -23.17 5.47
N LEU A 99 -10.02 -23.29 5.00
CA LEU A 99 -9.36 -22.20 4.30
C LEU A 99 -10.04 -21.97 2.94
N PRO A 100 -10.09 -20.72 2.45
CA PRO A 100 -10.64 -20.43 1.13
C PRO A 100 -9.91 -21.20 0.03
N SER A 101 -10.66 -21.71 -0.95
CA SER A 101 -10.09 -22.21 -2.19
C SER A 101 -9.89 -21.07 -3.20
N ASP A 102 -9.03 -21.28 -4.19
CA ASP A 102 -8.80 -20.32 -5.28
C ASP A 102 -10.11 -19.92 -5.97
N SER A 103 -11.02 -20.87 -6.20
CA SER A 103 -12.33 -20.59 -6.80
C SER A 103 -13.22 -19.67 -5.95
N MET A 104 -13.07 -19.72 -4.62
CA MET A 104 -13.79 -18.82 -3.72
C MET A 104 -13.20 -17.42 -3.79
N GLU A 105 -11.87 -17.29 -3.78
CA GLU A 105 -11.20 -16.00 -3.95
C GLU A 105 -11.56 -15.35 -5.30
N GLU A 106 -11.51 -16.10 -6.41
CA GLU A 106 -11.92 -15.62 -7.73
C GLU A 106 -13.37 -15.12 -7.78
N ALA A 107 -14.27 -15.76 -7.03
CA ALA A 107 -15.65 -15.30 -6.92
C ALA A 107 -15.73 -13.98 -6.13
N TRP A 108 -15.02 -13.88 -5.01
CA TRP A 108 -14.99 -12.67 -4.19
C TRP A 108 -14.34 -11.49 -4.92
N GLU A 109 -13.33 -11.72 -5.75
CA GLU A 109 -12.72 -10.68 -6.59
C GLU A 109 -13.72 -10.00 -7.55
N LYS A 110 -14.81 -10.68 -7.91
CA LYS A 110 -15.89 -10.13 -8.75
C LYS A 110 -16.86 -9.26 -7.93
N GLU A 111 -16.95 -9.48 -6.62
CA GLU A 111 -17.73 -8.64 -5.70
C GLU A 111 -17.06 -7.27 -5.47
N TYR A 112 -15.72 -7.21 -5.57
CA TYR A 112 -14.96 -6.01 -5.27
C TYR A 112 -15.16 -4.91 -6.33
N PRO A 113 -15.52 -3.67 -5.95
CA PRO A 113 -15.75 -2.59 -6.91
C PRO A 113 -14.43 -2.13 -7.54
N ARG A 114 -14.26 -2.34 -8.85
CA ARG A 114 -13.05 -1.96 -9.61
C ARG A 114 -13.11 -0.57 -10.25
N SER A 115 -14.19 0.18 -10.03
CA SER A 115 -14.41 1.50 -10.63
C SER A 115 -14.77 2.54 -9.57
N GLY A 116 -14.65 3.82 -9.91
CA GLY A 116 -14.99 4.93 -9.02
C GLY A 116 -13.84 5.47 -8.16
N GLY A 117 -12.59 5.19 -8.53
CA GLY A 117 -11.41 5.72 -7.86
C GLY A 117 -11.22 5.15 -6.45
N PHE A 118 -10.72 5.95 -5.52
CA PHE A 118 -10.52 5.55 -4.12
C PHE A 118 -11.86 5.38 -3.38
N LEU A 119 -12.81 6.27 -3.64
CA LEU A 119 -14.03 6.43 -2.84
C LEU A 119 -14.87 5.15 -2.74
N LYS A 120 -15.17 4.52 -3.89
CA LYS A 120 -16.03 3.32 -3.92
C LYS A 120 -15.36 2.12 -3.24
N PRO A 121 -14.12 1.74 -3.58
CA PRO A 121 -13.41 0.67 -2.89
C PRO A 121 -13.20 0.94 -1.39
N SER A 122 -12.81 2.16 -0.99
CA SER A 122 -12.56 2.47 0.42
C SER A 122 -13.84 2.36 1.25
N ASP A 123 -14.98 2.86 0.74
CA ASP A 123 -16.27 2.74 1.41
C ASP A 123 -16.77 1.32 1.44
N PHE A 124 -16.60 0.57 0.35
CA PHE A 124 -16.98 -0.84 0.29
C PHE A 124 -16.25 -1.64 1.37
N VAL A 125 -14.92 -1.54 1.42
CA VAL A 125 -14.10 -2.22 2.43
C VAL A 125 -14.48 -1.74 3.84
N SER A 126 -14.52 -0.43 4.09
CA SER A 126 -14.85 0.11 5.41
C SER A 126 -16.20 -0.39 5.94
N LYS A 127 -17.23 -0.43 5.08
CA LYS A 127 -18.57 -0.90 5.46
C LYS A 127 -18.58 -2.37 5.82
N GLN A 128 -17.85 -3.22 5.09
CA GLN A 128 -17.77 -4.65 5.38
C GLN A 128 -17.18 -4.93 6.77
N PHE A 129 -16.20 -4.12 7.19
CA PHE A 129 -15.52 -4.32 8.48
C PHE A 129 -16.21 -3.62 9.66
N THR A 130 -16.81 -2.46 9.42
CA THR A 130 -17.20 -1.53 10.50
C THR A 130 -18.67 -1.13 10.44
N GLY A 131 -19.38 -1.46 9.37
CA GLY A 131 -20.72 -0.96 9.08
C GLY A 131 -20.78 0.52 8.69
N ARG A 132 -19.63 1.21 8.56
CA ARG A 132 -19.54 2.65 8.29
C ARG A 132 -18.77 2.95 7.00
N THR A 133 -19.06 4.08 6.36
CA THR A 133 -18.22 4.58 5.25
C THR A 133 -16.80 4.87 5.74
N PHE A 134 -15.84 4.98 4.82
CA PHE A 134 -14.44 5.22 5.17
C PHE A 134 -14.28 6.49 6.00
N ASP A 135 -14.88 7.60 5.56
CA ASP A 135 -14.80 8.86 6.31
C ASP A 135 -15.51 8.76 7.66
N GLN A 136 -16.67 8.10 7.75
CA GLN A 136 -17.37 7.91 9.03
C GLN A 136 -16.55 7.08 10.03
N PHE A 137 -15.82 6.07 9.55
CA PHE A 137 -14.93 5.26 10.38
C PHE A 137 -13.73 6.07 10.83
N VAL A 138 -13.00 6.66 9.90
CA VAL A 138 -11.77 7.43 10.16
C VAL A 138 -12.04 8.65 11.04
N MET A 139 -13.18 9.32 10.85
CA MET A 139 -13.52 10.55 11.56
C MET A 139 -14.28 10.31 12.88
N SER A 140 -14.38 9.07 13.36
CA SER A 140 -15.14 8.76 14.59
C SER A 140 -14.68 9.55 15.82
N ASN A 141 -13.45 10.11 15.80
CA ASN A 141 -12.87 10.92 16.87
C ASN A 141 -12.65 12.42 16.51
N ASN A 142 -13.18 12.94 15.37
CA ASN A 142 -12.99 14.28 14.74
C ASN A 142 -12.05 14.28 13.50
N VAL A 143 -12.36 15.09 12.47
CA VAL A 143 -11.56 15.33 11.24
C VAL A 143 -10.11 15.71 11.54
N VAL A 144 -9.87 16.58 12.51
CA VAL A 144 -8.50 17.00 12.85
C VAL A 144 -7.71 15.83 13.44
N ALA A 145 -8.35 15.03 14.31
CA ALA A 145 -7.76 13.82 14.86
C ALA A 145 -7.54 12.75 13.78
N ALA A 146 -8.45 12.61 12.83
CA ALA A 146 -8.32 11.74 11.67
C ALA A 146 -7.13 12.12 10.77
N HIS A 147 -6.97 13.39 10.44
CA HIS A 147 -5.86 13.85 9.61
C HIS A 147 -4.53 13.80 10.34
N ALA A 148 -4.51 14.12 11.64
CA ALA A 148 -3.33 13.94 12.49
C ALA A 148 -2.95 12.45 12.61
N PHE A 149 -3.95 11.57 12.77
CA PHE A 149 -3.76 10.11 12.79
C PHE A 149 -3.21 9.59 11.47
N LEU A 150 -3.73 10.08 10.34
CA LEU A 150 -3.28 9.70 9.00
C LEU A 150 -2.02 10.45 8.54
N GLY A 151 -1.49 11.39 9.34
CA GLY A 151 -0.33 12.20 8.96
C GLY A 151 -0.53 13.06 7.70
N LEU A 152 -1.77 13.30 7.27
CA LEU A 152 -2.06 13.97 6.00
C LEU A 152 -1.94 15.49 6.14
N PRO A 153 -1.23 16.17 5.22
CA PRO A 153 -1.30 17.63 5.15
C PRO A 153 -2.70 18.01 4.65
N ASN A 154 -3.57 18.48 5.54
CA ASN A 154 -4.93 18.90 5.19
C ASN A 154 -5.13 20.43 5.29
N PRO A 155 -4.50 21.22 4.41
CA PRO A 155 -4.66 22.68 4.44
C PRO A 155 -6.11 23.12 4.14
N ASN A 156 -6.91 22.28 3.46
CA ASN A 156 -8.23 22.65 2.94
C ASN A 156 -9.41 22.06 3.72
N LYS A 157 -9.16 21.39 4.86
CA LYS A 157 -10.19 20.67 5.64
C LYS A 157 -11.02 19.66 4.81
N ALA A 158 -10.43 19.12 3.74
CA ALA A 158 -11.09 18.10 2.92
C ALA A 158 -11.31 16.81 3.73
N LEU A 159 -12.32 16.04 3.35
CA LEU A 159 -12.52 14.69 3.88
C LEU A 159 -11.29 13.82 3.53
N PRO A 160 -10.85 12.91 4.42
CA PRO A 160 -9.75 11.99 4.14
C PRO A 160 -9.90 11.24 2.83
N SER A 161 -11.09 10.72 2.53
CA SER A 161 -11.36 10.00 1.27
C SER A 161 -11.13 10.87 0.02
N GLN A 162 -11.57 12.12 0.07
CA GLN A 162 -11.41 13.09 -1.01
C GLN A 162 -9.93 13.44 -1.21
N TYR A 163 -9.16 13.54 -0.13
CA TYR A 163 -7.71 13.74 -0.21
C TYR A 163 -7.04 12.61 -1.01
N PHE A 164 -7.32 11.34 -0.70
CA PHE A 164 -6.76 10.21 -1.44
C PHE A 164 -7.22 10.19 -2.90
N GLN A 165 -8.51 10.49 -3.15
CA GLN A 165 -9.03 10.58 -4.51
C GLN A 165 -8.28 11.62 -5.35
N ASP A 166 -8.11 12.83 -4.83
CA ASP A 166 -7.55 13.94 -5.57
C ASP A 166 -6.02 13.87 -5.68
N GLU A 167 -5.36 13.59 -4.56
CA GLU A 167 -3.91 13.63 -4.50
C GLU A 167 -3.29 12.37 -5.10
N LEU A 168 -3.90 11.20 -4.94
CA LEU A 168 -3.32 9.92 -5.37
C LEU A 168 -3.96 9.43 -6.68
N PHE A 169 -5.27 9.16 -6.69
CA PHE A 169 -5.94 8.46 -7.81
C PHE A 169 -6.08 9.34 -9.06
N ASN A 170 -6.54 10.58 -8.91
CA ASN A 170 -6.66 11.51 -10.04
C ASN A 170 -5.29 11.79 -10.67
N ARG A 171 -4.23 11.84 -9.86
CA ARG A 171 -2.86 12.02 -10.36
C ARG A 171 -2.34 10.80 -11.08
N ARG A 172 -2.49 9.61 -10.51
CA ARG A 172 -2.17 8.36 -11.21
C ARG A 172 -2.91 8.28 -12.55
N ASN A 173 -4.17 8.68 -12.61
CA ASN A 173 -4.92 8.70 -13.87
C ASN A 173 -4.32 9.66 -14.89
N ARG A 174 -3.87 10.86 -14.48
CA ARG A 174 -3.12 11.78 -15.36
C ARG A 174 -1.82 11.19 -15.88
N LEU A 175 -1.08 10.46 -15.06
CA LEU A 175 0.15 9.78 -15.48
C LEU A 175 -0.16 8.65 -16.46
N ALA A 176 -0.99 7.69 -16.04
CA ALA A 176 -1.22 6.43 -16.73
C ALA A 176 -2.10 6.56 -17.99
N HIS A 177 -3.06 7.49 -18.01
CA HIS A 177 -4.02 7.62 -19.10
C HIS A 177 -3.79 8.84 -19.99
N TRP A 178 -3.09 9.86 -19.49
CA TRP A 178 -2.86 11.11 -20.23
C TRP A 178 -1.37 11.39 -20.50
N GLY A 179 -0.47 10.47 -20.13
CA GLY A 179 0.97 10.60 -20.41
C GLY A 179 1.64 11.79 -19.71
N TYR A 180 1.05 12.30 -18.63
CA TYR A 180 1.73 13.33 -17.83
C TYR A 180 2.99 12.71 -17.21
N VAL A 181 4.17 13.28 -17.44
CA VAL A 181 5.44 12.75 -16.90
C VAL A 181 6.29 13.82 -16.20
N ASN A 182 5.78 15.05 -16.11
CA ASN A 182 6.46 16.18 -15.46
C ASN A 182 6.07 16.26 -13.97
N SER A 183 6.05 15.13 -13.26
CA SER A 183 5.81 15.12 -11.82
C SER A 183 6.98 15.73 -11.07
N THR A 184 6.69 16.54 -10.06
CA THR A 184 7.72 17.16 -9.21
C THR A 184 8.04 16.32 -7.98
N LYS A 185 9.22 16.54 -7.39
CA LYS A 185 9.61 15.94 -6.11
C LYS A 185 8.57 16.21 -5.01
N GLN A 186 8.14 17.47 -4.89
CA GLN A 186 7.14 17.86 -3.89
C GLN A 186 5.81 17.13 -4.09
N GLU A 187 5.38 16.91 -5.34
CA GLU A 187 4.21 16.09 -5.62
C GLU A 187 4.42 14.66 -5.14
N ALA A 188 5.52 14.00 -5.52
CA ALA A 188 5.77 12.61 -5.12
C ALA A 188 5.97 12.42 -3.60
N GLU A 189 6.62 13.36 -2.91
CA GLU A 189 6.83 13.31 -1.45
C GLU A 189 5.52 13.33 -0.67
N ARG A 190 4.57 14.22 -1.02
CA ARG A 190 3.24 14.29 -0.36
C ARG A 190 2.49 12.95 -0.42
N ARG A 191 2.83 12.10 -1.40
CA ARG A 191 2.14 10.84 -1.71
C ARG A 191 2.87 9.61 -1.15
N ASN A 192 4.11 9.78 -0.70
CA ASN A 192 4.88 8.77 0.03
C ASN A 192 5.00 9.11 1.53
N ALA A 193 4.48 10.26 1.97
CA ALA A 193 4.56 10.74 3.34
C ALA A 193 3.61 9.99 4.30
N ASN A 194 3.76 8.67 4.40
CA ASN A 194 3.47 7.94 5.62
C ASN A 194 4.80 7.62 6.28
N ARG A 195 5.08 8.37 7.36
CA ARG A 195 6.30 8.24 8.14
C ARG A 195 6.43 6.81 8.65
N VAL A 196 7.57 6.22 8.33
CA VAL A 196 8.28 5.27 9.18
C VAL A 196 8.18 5.78 10.62
N ARG A 197 7.42 5.06 11.44
CA ARG A 197 7.65 4.93 12.87
C ARG A 197 7.47 3.47 13.21
#